data_AF-A0A9N7MLI5-F1
#
_entry.id   AF-A0A9N7MLI5-F1
#
_cell.length_a   1.000
_cell.length_b   1.000
_cell.length_c   1.000
_cell.angle_alpha   90.00
_cell.angle_beta   90.00
_cell.angle_gamma   90.00
#
_symmetry.space_group_name_H-M   'P 1'
#
loop_
_entity.id
_entity.type
_entity.pdbx_description
1 polymer ?
#
loop_
_entity_poly.entity_id
_entity_poly.type
_entity_poly.pdbx_seq_one_letter_code
_entity_poly.pdbx_strand_id
1 'polypeptide(L)'
;MELEMKENNEKLPLLMTVHGNHPSRQSFYSLVDRQCKKTQLPILIPKRIIGSGHGWLVLVNILTGKSCLWNPESMRQVSLPFLRDAHMYSRCVLTGPPTEPDCHLIFCSLNEEEWTVFRVRDCTTVSSPPGEVQIAAMASYRGEMYGLVDTDDRGFEFVTVHVVEGGLEFRPLLDELGRTEMIER
;
A
#
# COMPACT_ATOMS: atom_id res chain seq x y z
N MET A 1 -46.65 20.35 2.39
CA MET A 1 -45.82 19.19 2.78
C MET A 1 -44.52 19.34 2.04
N GLU A 2 -43.59 20.08 2.64
CA GLU A 2 -42.27 20.35 2.08
C GLU A 2 -41.42 19.08 2.20
N LEU A 3 -40.85 18.65 1.07
CA LEU A 3 -39.85 17.60 1.06
C LEU A 3 -38.53 18.24 1.52
N GLU A 4 -38.21 18.09 2.81
CA GLU A 4 -36.86 18.31 3.30
C GLU A 4 -35.93 17.32 2.57
N MET A 5 -35.23 17.82 1.55
CA MET A 5 -34.03 17.15 1.05
C MET A 5 -32.99 17.23 2.16
N LYS A 6 -32.82 16.13 2.91
CA LYS A 6 -31.63 15.93 3.73
C LYS A 6 -30.42 16.13 2.83
N GLU A 7 -29.69 17.23 3.04
CA GLU A 7 -28.34 17.39 2.51
C GLU A 7 -27.52 16.20 3.01
N ASN A 8 -27.37 15.20 2.17
CA ASN A 8 -26.45 14.10 2.41
C ASN A 8 -25.06 14.71 2.27
N ASN A 9 -24.49 15.16 3.39
CA ASN A 9 -23.20 15.85 3.47
C ASN A 9 -22.04 14.85 3.32
N GLU A 10 -22.13 13.99 2.31
CA GLU A 10 -21.08 13.06 1.92
C GLU A 10 -19.92 13.91 1.38
N LYS A 11 -18.94 14.17 2.25
CA LYS A 11 -17.70 14.83 1.85
C LYS A 11 -16.98 13.93 0.85
N LEU A 12 -17.06 14.28 -0.43
CA LEU A 12 -16.32 13.60 -1.47
C LEU A 12 -14.82 13.62 -1.17
N PRO A 13 -14.09 12.53 -1.47
CA PRO A 13 -12.66 12.45 -1.21
C PRO A 13 -11.90 13.51 -2.01
N LEU A 14 -10.87 14.08 -1.38
CA LEU A 14 -9.96 15.00 -2.03
C LEU A 14 -8.83 14.22 -2.69
N LEU A 15 -8.49 14.57 -3.93
CA LEU A 15 -7.33 14.00 -4.61
C LEU A 15 -6.07 14.74 -4.14
N MET A 16 -5.19 14.04 -3.42
CA MET A 16 -3.89 14.58 -3.07
C MET A 16 -2.91 14.42 -4.24
N THR A 17 -2.22 15.50 -4.60
CA THR A 17 -1.11 15.49 -5.54
C THR A 17 0.15 16.04 -4.88
N VAL A 18 1.29 15.44 -5.20
CA VAL A 18 2.60 15.93 -4.77
C VAL A 18 3.25 16.63 -5.96
N HIS A 19 3.66 17.88 -5.77
CA HIS A 19 4.24 18.67 -6.85
C HIS A 19 5.75 18.42 -6.99
N GLY A 20 6.12 17.61 -7.99
CA GLY A 20 7.50 17.47 -8.47
C GLY A 20 8.53 17.08 -7.39
N ASN A 21 9.76 17.57 -7.52
CA ASN A 21 10.89 17.22 -6.66
C ASN A 21 10.87 17.89 -5.26
N HIS A 22 9.78 18.56 -4.88
CA HIS A 22 9.66 19.24 -3.59
C HIS A 22 8.62 18.54 -2.70
N PRO A 23 9.02 17.52 -1.92
CA PRO A 23 8.10 16.70 -1.13
C PRO A 23 7.36 17.47 -0.03
N SER A 24 7.74 18.72 0.24
CA SER A 24 7.19 19.56 1.29
C SER A 24 5.86 20.25 0.95
N ARG A 25 5.42 20.22 -0.31
CA ARG A 25 4.18 20.89 -0.74
C ARG A 25 3.18 19.90 -1.29
N GLN A 26 2.05 19.75 -0.59
CA GLN A 26 0.94 18.92 -1.02
C GLN A 26 -0.22 19.79 -1.50
N SER A 27 -0.90 19.31 -2.52
CA SER A 27 -2.08 19.94 -3.08
C SER A 27 -3.25 18.99 -3.00
N PHE A 28 -4.39 19.48 -2.55
CA PHE A 28 -5.62 18.70 -2.45
C PHE A 28 -6.62 19.28 -3.44
N TYR A 29 -6.99 18.49 -4.42
CA TYR A 29 -7.99 18.84 -5.42
C TYR A 29 -9.37 18.34 -4.99
N SER A 30 -10.31 19.27 -4.90
CA SER A 30 -11.72 19.00 -4.62
C SER A 30 -12.46 18.79 -5.94
N LEU A 31 -13.06 17.62 -6.13
CA LEU A 31 -13.92 17.35 -7.29
C LEU A 31 -15.21 18.20 -7.27
N VAL A 32 -15.69 18.54 -6.07
CA VAL A 32 -16.89 19.38 -5.87
C VAL A 32 -16.61 20.82 -6.26
N ASP A 33 -15.57 21.40 -5.66
CA ASP A 33 -15.23 22.82 -5.87
C ASP A 33 -14.46 23.04 -7.18
N ARG A 34 -13.96 21.95 -7.79
CA ARG A 34 -13.02 21.94 -8.94
C ARG A 34 -11.79 22.81 -8.69
N GLN A 35 -11.37 22.92 -7.43
CA GLN A 35 -10.29 23.78 -6.98
C GLN A 35 -9.20 22.99 -6.26
N CYS A 36 -7.98 23.50 -6.39
CA CYS A 36 -6.81 23.00 -5.70
C CYS A 36 -6.54 23.85 -4.45
N LYS A 37 -6.58 23.23 -3.27
CA LYS A 37 -6.15 23.84 -2.02
C LYS A 37 -4.74 23.38 -1.70
N LYS A 38 -3.80 24.33 -1.63
CA LYS A 38 -2.43 24.05 -1.20
C LYS A 38 -2.38 24.02 0.31
N THR A 39 -1.75 22.99 0.87
CA THR A 39 -1.53 22.89 2.32
C THR A 39 -0.17 22.27 2.61
N GLN A 40 0.23 22.34 3.86
CA GLN A 40 1.42 21.67 4.35
C GLN A 40 1.02 20.87 5.57
N LEU A 41 1.08 19.55 5.44
CA LEU A 41 0.88 18.66 6.58
C LEU A 41 2.25 18.30 7.15
N PRO A 42 2.62 18.76 8.37
CA PRO A 42 3.95 18.54 8.92
C PRO A 42 4.37 17.07 8.93
N ILE A 43 3.40 16.16 9.15
CA ILE A 43 3.67 14.71 9.16
C ILE A 43 4.17 14.18 7.82
N LEU A 44 3.71 14.77 6.70
CA LEU A 44 4.10 14.41 5.34
C LEU A 44 5.44 15.01 4.93
N ILE A 45 6.06 15.87 5.75
CA ILE A 45 7.36 16.47 5.44
C ILE A 45 8.44 15.75 6.26
N PRO A 46 9.53 15.24 5.65
CA PRO A 46 9.83 15.04 4.22
C PRO A 46 9.50 13.60 3.76
N LYS A 47 8.29 13.10 4.06
CA LYS A 47 7.93 11.68 3.83
C LYS A 47 7.19 11.51 2.51
N ARG A 48 7.44 10.39 1.84
CA ARG A 48 6.64 9.90 0.72
C ARG A 48 5.54 9.00 1.24
N ILE A 49 4.37 9.06 0.59
CA ILE A 49 3.34 8.04 0.72
C ILE A 49 3.67 6.96 -0.31
N ILE A 50 3.89 5.73 0.14
CA ILE A 50 4.20 4.60 -0.76
C ILE A 50 3.12 3.51 -0.73
N GLY A 51 2.12 3.65 0.13
CA GLY A 51 1.03 2.69 0.25
C GLY A 51 -0.16 3.31 0.97
N SER A 52 -1.33 2.74 0.71
CA SER A 52 -2.57 3.10 1.41
C SER A 52 -3.49 1.90 1.49
N GLY A 53 -4.18 1.74 2.61
CA GLY A 53 -5.17 0.67 2.81
C GLY A 53 -5.89 0.84 4.13
N HIS A 54 -7.16 0.42 4.19
CA HIS A 54 -7.96 0.43 5.44
C HIS A 54 -8.02 1.79 6.16
N GLY A 55 -7.97 2.90 5.41
CA GLY A 55 -7.95 4.26 5.98
C GLY A 55 -6.58 4.71 6.53
N TRP A 56 -5.52 3.93 6.30
CA TRP A 56 -4.15 4.25 6.71
C TRP A 56 -3.25 4.53 5.50
N LEU A 57 -2.27 5.38 5.71
CA LEU A 57 -1.19 5.72 4.77
C LEU A 57 0.14 5.21 5.31
N VAL A 58 0.97 4.65 4.43
CA VAL A 58 2.35 4.24 4.73
C VAL A 58 3.28 5.39 4.35
N LEU A 59 3.90 6.01 5.36
CA LEU A 59 4.78 7.15 5.19
C LEU A 59 6.24 6.72 5.37
N VAL A 60 7.11 7.11 4.44
CA VAL A 60 8.55 6.79 4.48
C VAL A 60 9.38 8.03 4.21
N ASN A 61 10.33 8.33 5.09
CA ASN A 61 11.38 9.29 4.81
C ASN A 61 12.53 8.58 4.07
N ILE A 62 12.57 8.74 2.74
CA ILE A 62 13.52 8.06 1.86
C ILE A 62 15.00 8.36 2.18
N LEU A 63 15.29 9.49 2.84
CA LEU A 63 16.67 9.87 3.19
C LEU A 63 17.13 9.24 4.49
N THR A 64 16.20 8.93 5.40
CA THR A 64 16.53 8.49 6.76
C THR A 64 16.03 7.09 7.09
N GLY A 65 15.27 6.43 6.21
CA GLY A 65 14.67 5.13 6.49
C GLY A 65 13.55 5.12 7.52
N LYS A 66 13.29 6.24 8.22
CA LYS A 66 12.20 6.35 9.20
C LYS A 66 10.85 6.20 8.50
N SER A 67 10.04 5.28 8.99
CA SER A 67 8.72 5.00 8.44
C SER A 67 7.64 4.95 9.52
N CYS A 68 6.39 5.18 9.14
CA CYS A 68 5.22 5.05 10.01
C CYS A 68 3.94 4.79 9.23
N LEU A 69 2.95 4.20 9.90
CA LEU A 69 1.55 4.27 9.48
C LEU A 69 0.91 5.53 10.03
N TRP A 70 0.08 6.17 9.24
CA TRP A 70 -0.70 7.33 9.65
C TRP A 70 -2.13 7.22 9.18
N ASN A 71 -3.08 7.41 10.11
CA ASN A 71 -4.49 7.50 9.79
C ASN A 71 -4.89 8.99 9.77
N PRO A 72 -5.23 9.57 8.61
CA PRO A 72 -5.54 11.00 8.49
C PRO A 72 -6.87 11.41 9.16
N GLU A 73 -7.78 10.47 9.40
CA GLU A 73 -9.07 10.76 10.03
C GLU A 73 -8.94 10.87 11.56
N SER A 74 -8.29 9.90 12.18
CA SER A 74 -8.04 9.86 13.63
C SER A 74 -6.76 10.57 14.07
N MET A 75 -5.93 11.00 13.11
CA MET A 75 -4.59 11.55 13.32
C MET A 75 -3.63 10.61 14.07
N ARG A 76 -3.97 9.33 14.20
CA ARG A 76 -3.13 8.33 14.88
C ARG A 76 -1.93 7.97 14.02
N GLN A 77 -0.80 7.75 14.68
CA GLN A 77 0.45 7.31 14.07
C GLN A 77 0.95 6.03 14.76
N VAL A 78 1.46 5.10 13.97
CA VAL A 78 2.16 3.90 14.46
C VAL A 78 3.55 3.90 13.83
N SER A 79 4.59 3.96 14.68
CA SER A 79 5.97 3.88 14.20
C SER A 79 6.24 2.48 13.63
N LEU A 80 6.91 2.45 12.48
CA LEU A 80 7.31 1.21 11.83
C LEU A 80 8.83 1.01 11.95
N PRO A 81 9.33 -0.21 11.68
CA PRO A 81 10.75 -0.47 11.63
C PRO A 81 11.51 0.45 10.66
N PHE A 82 12.81 0.58 10.91
CA PHE A 82 13.71 1.29 10.01
C PHE A 82 13.81 0.53 8.68
N LEU A 83 13.55 1.23 7.56
CA LEU A 83 13.74 0.70 6.22
C LEU A 83 15.15 1.04 5.75
N ARG A 84 16.00 0.01 5.64
CA ARG A 84 17.29 0.12 4.95
C ARG A 84 17.03 0.39 3.47
N ASP A 85 17.85 1.25 2.86
CA ASP A 85 17.73 1.61 1.44
C ASP A 85 16.32 2.09 1.04
N ALA A 86 15.69 2.86 1.93
CA ALA A 86 14.30 3.33 1.78
C ALA A 86 13.94 4.04 0.45
N HIS A 87 14.95 4.52 -0.28
CA HIS A 87 14.78 5.12 -1.60
C HIS A 87 14.48 4.08 -2.70
N MET A 88 14.77 2.80 -2.45
CA MET A 88 14.49 1.68 -3.36
C MET A 88 13.04 1.23 -3.27
N TYR A 89 12.35 1.45 -2.15
CA TYR A 89 10.94 1.06 -2.03
C TYR A 89 10.02 2.08 -2.70
N SER A 90 9.24 1.61 -3.68
CA SER A 90 8.29 2.44 -4.41
C SER A 90 6.84 2.21 -3.98
N ARG A 91 6.55 1.04 -3.42
CA ARG A 91 5.19 0.59 -3.12
C ARG A 91 5.13 -0.16 -1.80
N CYS A 92 3.97 -0.11 -1.15
CA CYS A 92 3.67 -0.91 0.02
C CYS A 92 2.20 -1.33 0.03
N VAL A 93 1.95 -2.59 0.37
CA VAL A 93 0.61 -3.18 0.49
C VAL A 93 0.34 -3.58 1.94
N LEU A 94 -0.88 -3.31 2.41
CA LEU A 94 -1.39 -3.78 3.70
C LEU A 94 -2.23 -5.03 3.47
N THR A 95 -1.99 -6.09 4.25
CA THR A 95 -2.84 -7.30 4.19
C THR A 95 -4.21 -7.09 4.83
N GLY A 96 -4.30 -6.16 5.78
CA GLY A 96 -5.51 -5.90 6.54
C GLY A 96 -5.45 -4.56 7.28
N PRO A 97 -6.44 -4.30 8.16
CA PRO A 97 -6.40 -3.11 9.03
C PRO A 97 -5.21 -3.20 9.99
N PRO A 98 -4.38 -2.15 10.13
CA PRO A 98 -3.26 -2.11 11.08
C PRO A 98 -3.59 -2.33 12.56
N THR A 99 -4.88 -2.28 12.91
CA THR A 99 -5.38 -2.59 14.25
C THR A 99 -5.51 -4.08 14.51
N GLU A 100 -5.50 -4.91 13.47
CA GLU A 100 -5.60 -6.36 13.57
C GLU A 100 -4.22 -7.00 13.81
N PRO A 101 -4.15 -8.08 14.61
CA PRO A 101 -2.89 -8.68 15.02
C PRO A 101 -2.08 -9.28 13.86
N ASP A 102 -2.78 -9.75 12.82
CA ASP A 102 -2.19 -10.41 11.64
C ASP A 102 -2.05 -9.47 10.43
N CYS A 103 -2.11 -8.15 10.68
CA CYS A 103 -1.80 -7.19 9.65
C CYS A 103 -0.29 -7.19 9.35
N HIS A 104 0.03 -7.39 8.08
CA HIS A 104 1.39 -7.30 7.55
C HIS A 104 1.50 -6.16 6.54
N LEU A 105 2.70 -5.62 6.42
CA LEU A 105 3.11 -4.64 5.44
C LEU A 105 4.12 -5.28 4.51
N ILE A 106 3.85 -5.25 3.21
CA ILE A 106 4.76 -5.76 2.20
C ILE A 106 5.33 -4.54 1.47
N PHE A 107 6.62 -4.28 1.63
CA PHE A 107 7.33 -3.22 0.92
C PHE A 107 7.96 -3.80 -0.33
N CYS A 108 7.63 -3.26 -1.50
CA CYS A 108 8.16 -3.71 -2.78
C CYS A 108 9.22 -2.72 -3.30
N SER A 109 10.41 -3.24 -3.60
CA SER A 109 11.51 -2.48 -4.17
C SER A 109 11.27 -2.15 -5.65
N LEU A 110 11.97 -1.13 -6.15
CA LEU A 110 12.09 -0.81 -7.57
C LEU A 110 12.85 -1.88 -8.34
N ASN A 111 13.69 -2.67 -7.67
CA ASN A 111 14.47 -3.71 -8.30
C ASN A 111 13.67 -5.00 -8.56
N GLU A 112 12.34 -5.00 -8.32
CA GLU A 112 11.32 -6.05 -8.54
C GLU A 112 11.59 -7.44 -7.91
N GLU A 113 12.84 -7.77 -7.59
CA GLU A 113 13.34 -8.98 -6.94
C GLU A 113 13.41 -8.84 -5.41
N GLU A 114 13.22 -7.63 -4.89
CA GLU A 114 13.34 -7.34 -3.48
C GLU A 114 12.00 -6.92 -2.86
N TRP A 115 11.57 -7.66 -1.84
CA TRP A 115 10.49 -7.27 -0.94
C TRP A 115 10.86 -7.50 0.51
N THR A 116 10.26 -6.70 1.40
CA THR A 116 10.38 -6.88 2.85
C THR A 116 8.98 -6.98 3.44
N VAL A 117 8.76 -7.98 4.29
CA VAL A 117 7.48 -8.17 5.01
C VAL A 117 7.66 -7.79 6.47
N PHE A 118 6.86 -6.85 6.95
CA PHE A 118 6.77 -6.48 8.36
C PHE A 118 5.44 -6.91 8.96
N ARG A 119 5.47 -7.42 10.18
CA ARG A 119 4.26 -7.57 11.00
C ARG A 119 4.02 -6.29 11.78
N VAL A 120 2.80 -5.77 11.70
CA VAL A 120 2.46 -4.47 12.33
C VAL A 120 2.44 -4.56 13.85
N ARG A 121 1.92 -5.66 14.41
CA ARG A 121 1.70 -5.82 15.86
C ARG A 121 2.97 -5.65 16.70
N ASP A 122 4.06 -6.26 16.28
CA ASP A 122 5.33 -6.30 17.02
C ASP A 122 6.45 -5.55 16.30
N CYS A 123 6.17 -4.95 15.13
CA CYS A 123 7.14 -4.25 14.30
C CYS A 123 8.35 -5.13 13.97
N THR A 124 8.13 -6.42 13.69
CA THR A 124 9.19 -7.36 13.33
C THR A 124 9.24 -7.63 11.83
N THR A 125 10.45 -7.89 11.33
CA THR A 125 10.65 -8.41 9.98
C THR A 125 10.33 -9.90 9.95
N VAL A 126 9.33 -10.27 9.15
CA VAL A 126 8.91 -11.66 8.97
C VAL A 126 9.75 -12.35 7.91
N SER A 127 10.12 -11.63 6.86
CA SER A 127 10.97 -12.15 5.78
C SER A 127 11.72 -11.05 5.02
N SER A 128 12.88 -11.44 4.51
CA SER A 128 13.64 -10.79 3.43
C SER A 128 13.77 -11.81 2.29
N PRO A 129 13.87 -11.41 1.02
CA PRO A 129 13.54 -12.28 -0.09
C PRO A 129 14.62 -13.35 -0.33
N PRO A 130 14.25 -14.62 -0.62
CA PRO A 130 14.99 -15.44 -1.56
C PRO A 130 14.57 -15.02 -2.98
N GLY A 131 15.51 -14.42 -3.72
CA GLY A 131 15.25 -13.76 -5.00
C GLY A 131 15.09 -14.72 -6.18
N GLU A 132 13.86 -15.14 -6.48
CA GLU A 132 13.54 -15.83 -7.75
C GLU A 132 12.27 -15.31 -8.47
N VAL A 133 11.43 -14.48 -7.84
CA VAL A 133 10.16 -14.02 -8.45
C VAL A 133 10.11 -12.51 -8.54
N GLN A 134 10.02 -11.96 -9.76
CA GLN A 134 9.89 -10.51 -9.97
C GLN A 134 8.43 -10.07 -9.85
N ILE A 135 8.13 -9.11 -8.98
CA ILE A 135 6.76 -8.63 -8.73
C ILE A 135 6.52 -7.29 -9.44
N ALA A 136 5.91 -7.37 -10.62
CA ALA A 136 5.54 -6.20 -11.41
C ALA A 136 4.41 -5.37 -10.75
N ALA A 137 3.43 -6.03 -10.13
CA ALA A 137 2.35 -5.35 -9.41
C ALA A 137 1.82 -6.15 -8.22
N MET A 138 1.34 -5.45 -7.18
CA MET A 138 0.65 -6.07 -6.05
C MET A 138 -0.47 -5.15 -5.54
N ALA A 139 -1.60 -5.75 -5.19
CA ALA A 139 -2.73 -5.05 -4.61
C ALA A 139 -3.47 -5.94 -3.61
N SER A 140 -4.20 -5.32 -2.68
CA SER A 140 -5.13 -6.00 -1.77
C SER A 140 -6.56 -5.60 -2.10
N TYR A 141 -7.46 -6.58 -2.20
CA TYR A 141 -8.88 -6.37 -2.42
C TYR A 141 -9.70 -7.35 -1.59
N ARG A 142 -10.58 -6.80 -0.73
CA ARG A 142 -11.47 -7.56 0.16
C ARG A 142 -10.75 -8.58 1.06
N GLY A 143 -9.52 -8.26 1.49
CA GLY A 143 -8.72 -9.10 2.38
C GLY A 143 -7.85 -10.13 1.66
N GLU A 144 -8.01 -10.28 0.35
CA GLU A 144 -7.14 -11.11 -0.49
C GLU A 144 -6.10 -10.25 -1.18
N MET A 145 -4.88 -10.78 -1.34
CA MET A 145 -3.83 -10.11 -2.09
C MET A 145 -3.63 -10.76 -3.44
N TYR A 146 -3.37 -9.91 -4.42
CA TYR A 146 -3.18 -10.29 -5.81
C TYR A 146 -1.85 -9.69 -6.29
N GLY A 147 -1.16 -10.47 -7.11
CA GLY A 147 0.12 -10.11 -7.69
C GLY A 147 0.09 -10.29 -9.20
N LEU A 148 0.89 -9.48 -9.89
CA LEU A 148 1.35 -9.76 -11.24
C LEU A 148 2.84 -10.07 -11.14
N VAL A 149 3.22 -11.30 -11.43
CA VAL A 149 4.61 -11.78 -11.33
C VAL A 149 5.17 -12.02 -12.72
N ASP A 150 6.42 -11.62 -12.96
CA ASP A 150 7.11 -11.98 -14.19
C ASP A 150 7.62 -13.41 -14.07
N THR A 151 7.33 -14.21 -15.08
CA THR A 151 7.81 -15.57 -15.23
C THR A 151 8.67 -15.55 -16.49
N ASP A 152 9.99 -15.56 -16.33
CA ASP A 152 11.00 -15.28 -17.38
C ASP A 152 10.67 -15.88 -18.77
N ASP A 153 10.04 -17.06 -18.80
CA ASP A 153 9.70 -17.79 -20.03
C ASP A 153 8.26 -17.63 -20.54
N ARG A 154 7.31 -17.18 -19.70
CA ARG A 154 5.86 -17.12 -20.01
C ARG A 154 5.27 -15.71 -19.92
N GLY A 155 6.08 -14.71 -19.56
CA GLY A 155 5.64 -13.34 -19.35
C GLY A 155 4.94 -13.20 -18.00
N PHE A 156 3.93 -12.34 -17.92
CA PHE A 156 3.28 -12.05 -16.64
C PHE A 156 2.19 -13.06 -16.27
N GLU A 157 2.24 -13.56 -15.04
CA GLU A 157 1.22 -14.41 -14.44
C GLU A 157 0.46 -13.68 -13.34
N PHE A 158 -0.86 -13.84 -13.32
CA PHE A 158 -1.73 -13.29 -12.28
C PHE A 158 -1.93 -14.31 -11.16
N VAL A 159 -1.53 -13.94 -9.95
CA VAL A 159 -1.44 -14.84 -8.79
C VAL A 159 -2.18 -14.28 -7.58
N THR A 160 -2.58 -15.16 -6.67
CA THR A 160 -2.85 -14.79 -5.28
C THR A 160 -1.56 -14.80 -4.48
N VAL A 161 -1.43 -13.86 -3.55
CA VAL A 161 -0.23 -13.70 -2.71
C VAL A 161 -0.62 -14.01 -1.27
N HIS A 162 0.10 -14.94 -0.64
CA HIS A 162 -0.13 -15.34 0.74
C HIS A 162 1.09 -15.04 1.57
N VAL A 163 0.91 -14.39 2.73
CA VAL A 163 2.00 -14.27 3.72
C VAL A 163 2.08 -15.59 4.47
N VAL A 164 3.21 -16.27 4.36
CA VAL A 164 3.48 -17.54 5.02
C VAL A 164 4.70 -17.43 5.93
N GLU A 165 4.91 -18.43 6.79
CA GLU A 165 6.13 -18.48 7.59
C GLU A 165 7.35 -18.55 6.66
N GLY A 166 8.23 -17.54 6.76
CA GLY A 166 9.43 -17.44 5.92
C GLY A 166 9.29 -16.60 4.65
N GLY A 167 8.10 -16.08 4.29
CA GLY A 167 8.00 -15.19 3.13
C GLY A 167 6.61 -15.00 2.52
N LEU A 168 6.63 -14.92 1.20
CA LEU A 168 5.44 -14.82 0.36
C LEU A 168 5.31 -16.10 -0.47
N GLU A 169 4.11 -16.64 -0.53
CA GLU A 169 3.74 -17.73 -1.43
C GLU A 169 2.86 -17.16 -2.55
N PHE A 170 3.18 -17.51 -3.79
CA PHE A 170 2.44 -17.09 -4.98
C PHE A 170 1.70 -18.30 -5.55
N ARG A 171 0.38 -18.19 -5.71
CA ARG A 171 -0.44 -19.26 -6.28
C ARG A 171 -1.13 -18.76 -7.55
N PRO A 172 -0.96 -19.43 -8.70
CA PRO A 172 -1.68 -19.11 -9.93
C PRO A 172 -3.17 -18.95 -9.67
N LEU A 173 -3.77 -17.88 -10.20
CA LEU A 173 -5.22 -17.72 -10.13
C LEU A 173 -5.91 -18.41 -11.33
N LEU A 174 -5.17 -18.58 -12.43
CA LEU A 174 -5.68 -19.13 -13.68
C LEU A 174 -5.00 -20.47 -13.97
N ASP A 175 -5.78 -21.45 -14.44
CA ASP A 175 -5.24 -22.68 -15.01
C ASP A 175 -4.54 -22.42 -16.36
N GLU A 176 -3.89 -23.44 -16.93
CA GLU A 176 -3.21 -23.35 -18.24
C GLU A 176 -4.15 -22.94 -19.40
N LEU A 177 -5.47 -23.01 -19.20
CA LEU A 177 -6.51 -22.63 -20.15
C LEU A 177 -7.10 -21.23 -19.87
N GLY A 178 -6.56 -20.50 -18.90
CA GLY A 178 -6.99 -19.15 -18.52
C GLY A 178 -8.28 -19.11 -17.71
N ARG A 179 -8.69 -20.22 -17.09
CA ARG A 179 -9.88 -20.29 -16.23
C ARG A 179 -9.48 -20.08 -14.78
N THR A 180 -10.28 -19.33 -14.04
CA THR A 180 -10.10 -19.21 -12.59
C THR A 180 -10.17 -20.57 -11.94
N GLU A 181 -9.12 -20.97 -11.21
CA GLU A 181 -9.22 -22.12 -10.31
C GLU A 181 -10.32 -21.79 -9.29
N MET A 182 -11.35 -22.65 -9.22
CA MET A 182 -12.46 -22.45 -8.30
C MET A 182 -11.94 -22.60 -6.87
N ILE A 183 -11.71 -21.47 -6.19
CA ILE A 183 -11.44 -21.45 -4.76
C ILE A 183 -12.77 -21.79 -4.07
N GLU A 184 -12.96 -23.06 -3.70
CA GLU A 184 -14.03 -23.45 -2.79
C GLU A 184 -13.82 -22.70 -1.46
N ARG A 185 -14.82 -21.92 -1.07
CA ARG A 185 -14.86 -21.15 0.19
C ARG A 185 -15.42 -21.97 1.34
#